data_AF-A0A1Y1MP05-F1
#
_entry.id   AF-A0A1Y1MP05-F1
#
_cell.length_a   1.000
_cell.length_b   1.000
_cell.length_c   1.000
_cell.angle_alpha   90.00
_cell.angle_beta   90.00
_cell.angle_gamma   90.00
#
_symmetry.space_group_name_H-M   'P 1'
#
loop_
_entity.id
_entity.type
_entity.pdbx_description
1 polymer ?
#
loop_
_entity_poly.entity_id
_entity_poly.type
_entity_poly.pdbx_seq_one_letter_code
_entity_poly.pdbx_strand_id
1 'polypeptide(L)'
;DIAKLVRGATDRGHLVVALGDFNMIPLSLAYRIITSGAPIRDTWRILHPDSSIGASDQAEEKARGLPVPTAEHNLLVNGAASDTVYNTWRWSKEEQKKLKHDTCPVDPDTKDPQGKRIDYVFASTGDVSGGTGWIVKSAAVEITGRHPELNCSLSDHFGVRATLQWHTLSDGAVQKPTEHDLQLRYNEEHACRLTLSDYDEILALTKKYTSRERQQRYWRALHFYASVLIWIGCLVAVWFSPRNFVSFLLMLLASLGLAAGVVDGLLALLFFSGEIRGLKEFEWEVQNARAAAVSRGSS
;
A
#
# COMPACT_ATOMS: atom_id res chain seq x y z
N ASP A 1 -3.73 4.97 11.43
CA ASP A 1 -4.80 4.26 12.15
C ASP A 1 -4.52 2.79 12.44
N ILE A 2 -4.16 1.96 11.45
CA ILE A 2 -3.88 0.52 11.66
C ILE A 2 -2.85 0.29 12.79
N ALA A 3 -1.70 0.97 12.76
CA ALA A 3 -0.68 0.81 13.81
C ALA A 3 -1.19 1.17 15.22
N LYS A 4 -2.08 2.18 15.35
CA LYS A 4 -2.70 2.57 16.64
C LYS A 4 -3.64 1.47 17.14
N LEU A 5 -4.46 0.89 16.26
CA LEU A 5 -5.35 -0.24 16.59
C LEU A 5 -4.58 -1.50 16.98
N VAL A 6 -3.55 -1.83 16.21
CA VAL A 6 -2.67 -2.98 16.48
C VAL A 6 -2.03 -2.81 17.86
N ARG A 7 -1.39 -1.66 18.11
CA ARG A 7 -0.74 -1.37 19.40
C ARG A 7 -1.71 -1.51 20.57
N GLY A 8 -2.90 -0.89 20.46
CA GLY A 8 -3.90 -0.98 21.53
C GLY A 8 -4.36 -2.41 21.83
N ALA A 9 -4.45 -3.28 20.81
CA ALA A 9 -4.82 -4.68 21.01
C ALA A 9 -3.66 -5.53 21.55
N THR A 10 -2.43 -5.30 21.08
CA THR A 10 -1.24 -6.01 21.57
C THR A 10 -0.91 -5.63 23.01
N ASP A 11 -1.10 -4.36 23.41
CA ASP A 11 -0.87 -3.90 24.79
C ASP A 11 -1.84 -4.57 25.79
N ARG A 12 -2.95 -5.13 25.30
CA ARG A 12 -3.90 -5.95 26.08
C ARG A 12 -3.61 -7.46 26.03
N GLY A 13 -2.48 -7.85 25.44
CA GLY A 13 -2.06 -9.25 25.33
C GLY A 13 -2.76 -10.07 24.24
N HIS A 14 -3.55 -9.43 23.36
CA HIS A 14 -4.21 -10.16 22.27
C HIS A 14 -3.23 -10.54 21.16
N LEU A 15 -3.48 -11.71 20.53
CA LEU A 15 -2.95 -11.97 19.20
C LEU A 15 -3.61 -11.00 18.22
N VAL A 16 -2.79 -10.24 17.51
CA VAL A 16 -3.25 -9.38 16.42
C VAL A 16 -2.76 -9.95 15.11
N VAL A 17 -3.69 -10.07 14.16
CA VAL A 17 -3.42 -10.39 12.77
C VAL A 17 -3.98 -9.26 11.90
N ALA A 18 -3.14 -8.70 11.04
CA ALA A 18 -3.54 -7.70 10.06
C ALA A 18 -3.23 -8.25 8.67
N LEU A 19 -4.25 -8.43 7.84
CA LEU A 19 -4.13 -9.08 6.54
C LEU A 19 -4.93 -8.37 5.45
N GLY A 20 -4.42 -8.39 4.23
CA GLY A 20 -5.07 -7.80 3.05
C GLY A 20 -4.08 -7.23 2.05
N ASP A 21 -4.60 -6.49 1.07
CA ASP A 21 -3.81 -5.70 0.12
C ASP A 21 -3.45 -4.36 0.77
N PHE A 22 -2.15 -4.15 1.02
CA PHE A 22 -1.65 -2.91 1.59
C PHE A 22 -1.10 -1.94 0.53
N ASN A 23 -1.08 -2.34 -0.75
CA ASN A 23 -0.54 -1.56 -1.86
C ASN A 23 0.85 -0.95 -1.58
N MET A 24 1.70 -1.73 -0.90
CA MET A 24 3.04 -1.31 -0.50
C MET A 24 4.04 -2.45 -0.73
N ILE A 25 5.28 -2.12 -1.04
CA ILE A 25 6.37 -3.11 -1.18
C ILE A 25 7.11 -3.30 0.16
N PRO A 26 7.79 -4.44 0.38
CA PRO A 26 8.49 -4.70 1.63
C PRO A 26 9.59 -3.64 1.89
N LEU A 27 9.74 -3.22 3.15
CA LEU A 27 10.67 -2.14 3.57
C LEU A 27 10.43 -0.75 2.97
N SER A 28 9.39 -0.54 2.16
CA SER A 28 8.94 0.81 1.84
C SER A 28 8.61 1.61 3.11
N LEU A 29 8.54 2.93 3.02
CA LEU A 29 8.25 3.76 4.18
C LEU A 29 6.92 3.38 4.86
N ALA A 30 5.86 3.10 4.08
CA ALA A 30 4.57 2.65 4.59
C ALA A 30 4.70 1.33 5.38
N TYR A 31 5.46 0.38 4.84
CA TYR A 31 5.77 -0.88 5.51
C TYR A 31 6.50 -0.63 6.84
N ARG A 32 7.55 0.21 6.83
CA ARG A 32 8.34 0.53 8.04
C ARG A 32 7.49 1.21 9.10
N ILE A 33 6.56 2.09 8.73
CA ILE A 33 5.62 2.73 9.66
C ILE A 33 4.74 1.68 10.36
N ILE A 34 4.22 0.69 9.61
CA ILE A 34 3.35 -0.35 10.16
C ILE A 34 4.13 -1.27 11.11
N THR A 35 5.28 -1.77 10.68
CA THR A 35 6.09 -2.72 11.47
C THR A 35 6.85 -2.06 12.62
N SER A 36 7.09 -0.75 12.55
CA SER A 36 7.68 0.01 13.67
C SER A 36 6.62 0.52 14.66
N GLY A 37 5.41 0.74 14.17
CA GLY A 37 4.32 1.37 14.91
C GLY A 37 3.60 0.44 15.87
N ALA A 38 3.83 -0.87 15.81
CA ALA A 38 3.22 -1.86 16.69
C ALA A 38 4.04 -3.18 16.65
N PRO A 39 3.91 -4.06 17.66
CA PRO A 39 4.66 -5.33 17.72
C PRO A 39 4.05 -6.39 16.79
N ILE A 40 3.97 -6.05 15.50
CA ILE A 40 3.56 -6.94 14.41
C ILE A 40 4.70 -7.12 13.42
N ARG A 41 4.72 -8.29 12.80
CA ARG A 41 5.82 -8.75 11.98
C ARG A 41 5.28 -9.43 10.73
N ASP A 42 6.00 -9.25 9.63
CA ASP A 42 5.67 -9.78 8.31
C ASP A 42 5.90 -11.29 8.31
N THR A 43 4.82 -12.06 8.26
CA THR A 43 4.92 -13.52 8.39
C THR A 43 5.72 -14.15 7.27
N TRP A 44 5.76 -13.53 6.08
CA TRP A 44 6.54 -14.03 4.97
C TRP A 44 8.03 -13.84 5.21
N ARG A 45 8.45 -12.63 5.65
CA ARG A 45 9.87 -12.31 5.84
C ARG A 45 10.50 -12.97 7.05
N ILE A 46 9.70 -13.40 8.02
CA ILE A 46 10.20 -14.26 9.09
C ILE A 46 10.74 -15.57 8.51
N LEU A 47 10.08 -16.12 7.49
CA LEU A 47 10.48 -17.37 6.84
C LEU A 47 11.44 -17.15 5.65
N HIS A 48 11.32 -16.02 4.97
CA HIS A 48 12.10 -15.64 3.79
C HIS A 48 12.71 -14.24 4.00
N PRO A 49 13.74 -14.11 4.86
CA PRO A 49 14.30 -12.81 5.25
C PRO A 49 14.87 -12.02 4.07
N ASP A 50 15.37 -12.72 3.06
CA ASP A 50 15.99 -12.16 1.85
C ASP A 50 15.02 -12.03 0.66
N SER A 51 13.72 -12.28 0.86
CA SER A 51 12.69 -12.12 -0.17
C SER A 51 12.71 -10.71 -0.79
N SER A 52 12.27 -10.61 -2.04
CA SER A 52 12.26 -9.35 -2.80
C SER A 52 11.62 -8.19 -2.03
N ILE A 53 12.19 -7.00 -2.15
CA ILE A 53 11.69 -5.75 -1.55
C ILE A 53 10.93 -4.88 -2.55
N GLY A 54 10.71 -5.39 -3.75
CA GLY A 54 9.91 -4.76 -4.81
C GLY A 54 9.83 -5.66 -6.04
N ALA A 55 9.24 -5.18 -7.12
CA ALA A 55 9.43 -5.81 -8.43
C ALA A 55 10.89 -5.62 -8.88
N SER A 56 11.45 -6.57 -9.63
CA SER A 56 12.84 -6.53 -10.08
C SER A 56 13.17 -5.34 -10.98
N ASP A 57 12.15 -4.73 -11.61
CA ASP A 57 12.30 -3.50 -12.40
C ASP A 57 12.19 -2.20 -11.59
N GLN A 58 11.82 -2.27 -10.31
CA GLN A 58 11.75 -1.11 -9.41
C GLN A 58 13.12 -0.71 -8.86
N ALA A 59 13.26 0.56 -8.47
CA ALA A 59 14.54 1.13 -8.06
C ALA A 59 15.10 0.46 -6.80
N GLU A 60 14.22 0.11 -5.86
CA GLU A 60 14.53 -0.51 -4.57
C GLU A 60 15.16 -1.90 -4.77
N GLU A 61 14.55 -2.76 -5.58
CA GLU A 61 15.08 -4.11 -5.85
C GLU A 61 16.29 -4.04 -6.79
N LYS A 62 16.28 -3.16 -7.80
CA LYS A 62 17.44 -2.94 -8.69
C LYS A 62 18.70 -2.57 -7.91
N ALA A 63 18.57 -1.77 -6.85
CA ALA A 63 19.70 -1.38 -6.01
C ALA A 63 20.39 -2.57 -5.32
N ARG A 64 19.71 -3.71 -5.16
CA ARG A 64 20.29 -4.93 -4.59
C ARG A 64 21.19 -5.68 -5.57
N GLY A 65 21.15 -5.36 -6.87
CA GLY A 65 21.98 -6.01 -7.90
C GLY A 65 21.70 -7.50 -8.08
N LEU A 66 20.51 -7.97 -7.69
CA LEU A 66 20.10 -9.36 -7.80
C LEU A 66 19.60 -9.68 -9.23
N PRO A 67 19.74 -10.94 -9.70
CA PRO A 67 19.23 -11.34 -11.00
C PRO A 67 17.70 -11.27 -11.05
N VAL A 68 17.15 -11.08 -12.26
CA VAL A 68 15.70 -11.12 -12.47
C VAL A 68 15.17 -12.51 -12.05
N PRO A 69 14.21 -12.57 -11.11
CA PRO A 69 13.68 -13.83 -10.62
C PRO A 69 12.86 -14.55 -11.69
N THR A 70 12.75 -15.86 -11.57
CA THR A 70 11.82 -16.68 -12.36
C THR A 70 10.41 -16.60 -11.77
N ALA A 71 9.41 -17.04 -12.55
CA ALA A 71 8.03 -17.10 -12.11
C ALA A 71 7.88 -17.95 -10.85
N GLU A 72 8.50 -19.13 -10.82
CA GLU A 72 8.46 -20.04 -9.68
C GLU A 72 9.19 -19.45 -8.46
N HIS A 73 10.37 -18.85 -8.65
CA HIS A 73 11.08 -18.20 -7.54
C HIS A 73 10.28 -17.04 -6.95
N ASN A 74 9.60 -16.26 -7.81
CA ASN A 74 8.72 -15.20 -7.36
C ASN A 74 7.57 -15.73 -6.49
N LEU A 75 6.96 -16.83 -6.91
CA LEU A 75 5.86 -17.46 -6.18
C LEU A 75 6.30 -18.07 -4.85
N LEU A 76 7.37 -18.88 -4.86
CA LEU A 76 7.77 -19.72 -3.73
C LEU A 76 8.66 -18.99 -2.72
N VAL A 77 9.50 -18.05 -3.16
CA VAL A 77 10.50 -17.38 -2.31
C VAL A 77 10.12 -15.92 -2.07
N ASN A 78 9.82 -15.17 -3.13
CA ASN A 78 9.51 -13.74 -3.00
C ASN A 78 8.09 -13.46 -2.52
N GLY A 79 7.19 -14.45 -2.59
CA GLY A 79 5.79 -14.31 -2.20
C GLY A 79 5.02 -13.35 -3.10
N ALA A 80 5.36 -13.30 -4.39
CA ALA A 80 4.67 -12.46 -5.36
C ALA A 80 3.25 -12.99 -5.59
N ALA A 81 2.25 -12.21 -5.16
CA ALA A 81 0.84 -12.54 -5.30
C ALA A 81 0.13 -11.68 -6.36
N SER A 82 0.73 -10.57 -6.77
CA SER A 82 0.18 -9.65 -7.78
C SER A 82 1.19 -9.44 -8.91
N ASP A 83 0.68 -9.06 -10.09
CA ASP A 83 1.47 -8.78 -11.30
C ASP A 83 2.47 -9.88 -11.71
N THR A 84 2.31 -11.12 -11.24
CA THR A 84 3.16 -12.24 -11.68
C THR A 84 2.74 -12.75 -13.05
N VAL A 85 3.69 -13.29 -13.83
CA VAL A 85 3.39 -13.92 -15.15
C VAL A 85 2.42 -15.11 -15.02
N TYR A 86 2.31 -15.73 -13.85
CA TYR A 86 1.27 -16.74 -13.60
C TYR A 86 -0.14 -16.15 -13.62
N ASN A 87 -0.34 -14.86 -13.35
CA ASN A 87 -1.66 -14.25 -13.27
C ASN A 87 -2.15 -13.77 -14.65
N THR A 88 -3.26 -14.32 -15.15
CA THR A 88 -3.79 -13.97 -16.49
C THR A 88 -4.32 -12.56 -16.59
N TRP A 89 -4.63 -11.90 -15.49
CA TRP A 89 -5.10 -10.50 -15.51
C TRP A 89 -4.01 -9.55 -16.01
N ARG A 90 -2.74 -9.89 -15.82
CA ARG A 90 -1.58 -9.17 -16.36
C ARG A 90 -1.35 -9.39 -17.86
N TRP A 91 -1.87 -10.49 -18.40
CA TRP A 91 -1.58 -10.88 -19.79
C TRP A 91 -2.15 -9.89 -20.79
N SER A 92 -1.55 -9.83 -21.97
CA SER A 92 -2.09 -9.01 -23.06
C SER A 92 -3.50 -9.46 -23.46
N LYS A 93 -4.28 -8.55 -24.05
CA LYS A 93 -5.63 -8.89 -24.56
C LYS A 93 -5.61 -10.03 -25.58
N GLU A 94 -4.51 -10.23 -26.29
CA GLU A 94 -4.36 -11.31 -27.27
C GLU A 94 -4.15 -12.65 -26.56
N GLU A 95 -3.28 -12.69 -25.54
CA GLU A 95 -3.07 -13.88 -24.72
C GLU A 95 -4.33 -14.25 -23.93
N GLN A 96 -5.03 -13.28 -23.35
CA GLN A 96 -6.30 -13.51 -22.66
C GLN A 96 -7.38 -14.09 -23.60
N LYS A 97 -7.39 -13.72 -24.89
CA LYS A 97 -8.31 -14.32 -25.86
C LYS A 97 -8.00 -15.80 -26.12
N LYS A 98 -6.73 -16.21 -26.06
CA LYS A 98 -6.31 -17.61 -26.25
C LYS A 98 -6.84 -18.53 -25.14
N LEU A 99 -7.03 -18.02 -23.93
CA LEU A 99 -7.58 -18.77 -22.78
C LEU A 99 -8.95 -19.40 -23.05
N LYS A 100 -9.72 -18.88 -24.02
CA LYS A 100 -11.00 -19.46 -24.44
C LYS A 100 -10.86 -20.85 -25.07
N HIS A 101 -9.66 -21.21 -25.51
CA HIS A 101 -9.41 -22.41 -26.30
C HIS A 101 -8.22 -23.25 -25.78
N ASP A 102 -7.31 -22.66 -25.00
CA ASP A 102 -6.08 -23.29 -24.53
C ASP A 102 -5.85 -22.95 -23.04
N THR A 103 -5.23 -23.88 -22.30
CA THR A 103 -4.85 -23.72 -20.90
C THR A 103 -3.62 -22.84 -20.71
N CYS A 104 -2.81 -22.66 -21.77
CA CYS A 104 -1.65 -21.77 -21.82
C CYS A 104 -0.75 -21.87 -20.56
N PRO A 105 -0.07 -23.00 -20.33
CA PRO A 105 0.83 -23.13 -19.17
C PRO A 105 1.98 -22.12 -19.25
N VAL A 106 2.41 -21.63 -18.09
CA VAL A 106 3.58 -20.74 -17.96
C VAL A 106 4.76 -21.57 -17.51
N ASP A 107 5.87 -21.47 -18.24
CA ASP A 107 7.13 -22.12 -17.86
C ASP A 107 7.62 -21.55 -16.51
N PRO A 108 7.86 -22.39 -15.48
CA PRO A 108 8.42 -21.99 -14.19
C PRO A 108 9.67 -21.11 -14.26
N ASP A 109 10.51 -21.31 -15.28
CA ASP A 109 11.77 -20.58 -15.47
C ASP A 109 11.60 -19.24 -16.21
N THR A 110 10.38 -18.92 -16.64
CA THR A 110 10.06 -17.63 -17.26
C THR A 110 10.48 -16.49 -16.35
N LYS A 111 11.23 -15.53 -16.89
CA LYS A 111 11.62 -14.33 -16.13
C LYS A 111 10.40 -13.49 -15.80
N ASP A 112 10.26 -13.16 -14.52
CA ASP A 112 9.11 -12.43 -14.01
C ASP A 112 9.54 -11.11 -13.32
N PRO A 113 9.93 -10.09 -14.11
CA PRO A 113 10.46 -8.85 -13.54
C PRO A 113 9.43 -8.01 -12.79
N GLN A 114 8.13 -8.24 -13.01
CA GLN A 114 7.05 -7.40 -12.48
C GLN A 114 6.24 -8.06 -11.36
N GLY A 115 6.54 -9.31 -10.99
CA GLY A 115 5.89 -9.96 -9.85
C GLY A 115 6.10 -9.13 -8.57
N LYS A 116 5.01 -8.88 -7.83
CA LYS A 116 5.00 -8.00 -6.66
C LYS A 116 4.34 -8.68 -5.47
N ARG A 117 4.87 -8.36 -4.29
CA ARG A 117 4.26 -8.69 -3.00
C ARG A 117 3.69 -7.41 -2.38
N ILE A 118 2.38 -7.23 -2.53
CA ILE A 118 1.62 -6.11 -1.97
C ILE A 118 0.50 -6.57 -1.02
N ASP A 119 0.19 -7.87 -1.05
CA ASP A 119 -0.68 -8.57 -0.11
C ASP A 119 0.15 -9.14 1.05
N TYR A 120 -0.31 -8.88 2.27
CA TYR A 120 0.42 -9.26 3.48
C TYR A 120 -0.47 -9.99 4.48
N VAL A 121 0.17 -10.84 5.27
CA VAL A 121 -0.30 -11.25 6.58
C VAL A 121 0.75 -10.79 7.59
N PHE A 122 0.38 -9.84 8.45
CA PHE A 122 1.15 -9.44 9.61
C PHE A 122 0.58 -10.10 10.85
N ALA A 123 1.44 -10.56 11.76
CA ALA A 123 1.01 -11.17 13.01
C ALA A 123 1.87 -10.70 14.19
N SER A 124 1.27 -10.51 15.36
CA SER A 124 2.02 -10.35 16.61
C SER A 124 2.41 -11.70 17.21
N THR A 125 3.25 -11.71 18.24
CA THR A 125 3.53 -12.90 19.07
C THR A 125 2.45 -13.14 20.13
N GLY A 126 1.57 -12.16 20.40
CA GLY A 126 0.70 -12.16 21.58
C GLY A 126 1.48 -11.84 22.86
N ASP A 127 0.87 -12.05 24.01
CA ASP A 127 1.55 -11.92 25.31
C ASP A 127 2.54 -13.08 25.52
N VAL A 128 3.83 -12.74 25.55
CA VAL A 128 4.94 -13.70 25.75
C VAL A 128 5.42 -13.78 27.19
N SER A 129 4.83 -13.03 28.13
CA SER A 129 5.27 -12.96 29.53
C SER A 129 5.23 -14.32 30.23
N GLY A 130 4.31 -15.20 29.82
CA GLY A 130 4.19 -16.57 30.30
C GLY A 130 5.13 -17.58 29.62
N GLY A 131 6.11 -17.14 28.84
CA GLY A 131 7.04 -18.02 28.12
C GLY A 131 6.40 -18.80 26.97
N THR A 132 5.22 -18.37 26.50
CA THR A 132 4.48 -18.97 25.39
C THR A 132 4.05 -17.89 24.42
N GLY A 133 3.85 -18.22 23.14
CA GLY A 133 3.34 -17.25 22.18
C GLY A 133 3.11 -17.83 20.80
N TRP A 134 2.69 -16.98 19.88
CA TRP A 134 2.44 -17.36 18.48
C TRP A 134 3.71 -17.24 17.66
N ILE A 135 4.06 -18.31 16.95
CA ILE A 135 5.11 -18.34 15.91
C ILE A 135 4.50 -18.50 14.52
N VAL A 136 5.26 -18.18 13.49
CA VAL A 136 4.92 -18.47 12.10
C VAL A 136 5.49 -19.82 11.72
N LYS A 137 4.61 -20.75 11.40
CA LYS A 137 4.95 -22.12 10.98
C LYS A 137 5.18 -22.23 9.47
N SER A 138 4.34 -21.57 8.68
CA SER A 138 4.46 -21.57 7.22
C SER A 138 3.76 -20.37 6.61
N ALA A 139 4.19 -19.99 5.41
CA ALA A 139 3.52 -19.03 4.55
C ALA A 139 3.54 -19.56 3.11
N ALA A 140 2.51 -19.25 2.32
CA ALA A 140 2.42 -19.65 0.92
C ALA A 140 1.53 -18.69 0.11
N VAL A 141 1.85 -18.54 -1.18
CA VAL A 141 0.92 -17.96 -2.15
C VAL A 141 -0.02 -19.08 -2.60
N GLU A 142 -1.32 -18.81 -2.54
CA GLU A 142 -2.40 -19.77 -2.72
C GLU A 142 -3.38 -19.26 -3.79
N ILE A 143 -4.32 -20.12 -4.20
CA ILE A 143 -5.35 -19.76 -5.20
C ILE A 143 -4.69 -19.33 -6.54
N THR A 144 -3.57 -19.97 -6.88
CA THR A 144 -2.81 -19.75 -8.12
C THR A 144 -3.40 -20.50 -9.32
N GLY A 145 -4.35 -21.41 -9.05
CA GLY A 145 -5.02 -22.22 -10.06
C GLY A 145 -5.90 -21.40 -11.01
N ARG A 146 -6.18 -22.00 -12.17
CA ARG A 146 -7.10 -21.44 -13.16
C ARG A 146 -8.53 -21.89 -12.90
N HIS A 147 -9.50 -21.04 -13.25
CA HIS A 147 -10.89 -21.45 -13.36
C HIS A 147 -11.02 -22.57 -14.42
N PRO A 148 -11.64 -23.72 -14.11
CA PRO A 148 -11.58 -24.91 -14.96
C PRO A 148 -12.21 -24.72 -16.35
N GLU A 149 -13.19 -23.82 -16.48
CA GLU A 149 -13.86 -23.55 -17.76
C GLU A 149 -13.32 -22.31 -18.50
N LEU A 150 -12.80 -21.33 -17.75
CA LEU A 150 -12.41 -20.03 -18.32
C LEU A 150 -10.90 -19.93 -18.53
N ASN A 151 -10.13 -20.87 -17.96
CA ASN A 151 -8.67 -20.91 -17.96
C ASN A 151 -7.99 -19.64 -17.40
N CYS A 152 -8.74 -18.74 -16.76
CA CYS A 152 -8.23 -17.51 -16.17
C CYS A 152 -8.02 -17.64 -14.65
N SER A 153 -7.16 -16.80 -14.08
CA SER A 153 -7.05 -16.59 -12.64
C SER A 153 -8.35 -16.00 -12.07
N LEU A 154 -8.72 -16.41 -10.86
CA LEU A 154 -9.96 -15.97 -10.19
C LEU A 154 -9.95 -14.48 -9.80
N SER A 155 -8.76 -13.91 -9.59
CA SER A 155 -8.54 -12.49 -9.32
C SER A 155 -7.20 -12.06 -9.92
N ASP A 156 -7.05 -10.76 -10.11
CA ASP A 156 -5.78 -10.07 -10.42
C ASP A 156 -4.76 -10.16 -9.28
N HIS A 157 -5.16 -10.65 -8.10
CA HIS A 157 -4.31 -11.05 -7.00
C HIS A 157 -4.48 -12.54 -6.66
N PHE A 158 -3.39 -13.19 -6.28
CA PHE A 158 -3.40 -14.50 -5.63
C PHE A 158 -3.61 -14.35 -4.13
N GLY A 159 -4.05 -15.44 -3.48
CA GLY A 159 -4.20 -15.46 -2.04
C GLY A 159 -2.84 -15.55 -1.33
N VAL A 160 -2.72 -14.98 -0.14
CA VAL A 160 -1.56 -15.19 0.74
C VAL A 160 -2.04 -15.88 2.01
N ARG A 161 -1.44 -17.01 2.34
CA ARG A 161 -1.72 -17.79 3.56
C ARG A 161 -0.53 -17.72 4.50
N ALA A 162 -0.83 -17.59 5.79
CA ALA A 162 0.12 -17.85 6.87
C ALA A 162 -0.50 -18.81 7.88
N THR A 163 0.29 -19.71 8.43
CA THR A 163 -0.11 -20.60 9.52
C THR A 163 0.64 -20.21 10.77
N LEU A 164 -0.10 -19.80 11.80
CA LEU A 164 0.44 -19.51 13.12
C LEU A 164 0.32 -20.74 14.01
N GLN A 165 1.32 -20.96 14.86
CA GLN A 165 1.34 -22.06 15.83
C GLN A 165 1.62 -21.50 17.21
N TRP A 166 0.87 -21.99 18.21
CA TRP A 166 1.17 -21.72 19.61
C TRP A 166 2.41 -22.51 20.03
N HIS A 167 3.41 -21.82 20.56
CA HIS A 167 4.72 -22.36 20.91
C HIS A 167 5.08 -22.00 22.35
N THR A 168 5.68 -22.95 23.06
CA THR A 168 6.21 -22.77 24.41
C THR A 168 7.72 -22.72 24.31
N LEU A 169 8.35 -21.71 24.93
CA LEU A 169 9.80 -21.62 24.99
C LEU A 169 10.39 -22.88 25.61
N SER A 170 11.49 -23.36 25.01
CA SER A 170 12.23 -24.49 25.54
C SER A 170 12.84 -24.12 26.91
N ASP A 171 12.56 -24.91 27.96
CA ASP A 171 13.16 -24.73 29.28
C ASP A 171 14.66 -25.10 29.27
N GLY A 172 15.53 -24.15 29.64
CA GLY A 172 16.87 -24.48 30.13
C GLY A 172 18.04 -23.68 29.55
N ALA A 173 18.85 -23.12 30.45
CA ALA A 173 20.10 -22.37 30.22
C ALA A 173 21.24 -23.13 29.50
N VAL A 174 20.99 -24.33 28.96
CA VAL A 174 22.01 -25.25 28.43
C VAL A 174 21.83 -25.51 26.92
N GLN A 175 20.65 -25.26 26.34
CA GLN A 175 20.41 -25.45 24.90
C GLN A 175 20.34 -24.12 24.15
N LYS A 176 20.94 -24.07 22.95
CA LYS A 176 20.80 -22.92 22.06
C LYS A 176 19.32 -22.71 21.72
N PRO A 177 18.82 -21.46 21.70
CA PRO A 177 17.43 -21.19 21.31
C PRO A 177 17.13 -21.78 19.94
N THR A 178 15.98 -22.43 19.80
CA THR A 178 15.51 -22.90 18.48
C THR A 178 15.10 -21.71 17.60
N GLU A 179 14.99 -21.90 16.29
CA GLU A 179 14.48 -20.84 15.38
C GLU A 179 13.08 -20.35 15.80
N HIS A 180 12.25 -21.25 16.34
CA HIS A 180 10.94 -20.91 16.88
C HIS A 180 11.03 -20.10 18.19
N ASP A 181 12.01 -20.37 19.05
CA ASP A 181 12.25 -19.56 20.26
C ASP A 181 12.71 -18.14 19.88
N LEU A 182 13.55 -18.00 18.84
CA LEU A 182 13.98 -16.71 18.31
C LEU A 182 12.80 -15.90 17.76
N GLN A 183 11.80 -16.55 17.16
CA GLN A 183 10.61 -15.86 16.68
C GLN A 183 9.79 -15.19 17.79
N LEU A 184 9.78 -15.75 19.00
CA LEU A 184 9.10 -15.11 20.15
C LEU A 184 9.88 -13.90 20.67
N ARG A 185 11.20 -13.86 20.45
CA ARG A 185 12.08 -12.73 20.76
C ARG A 185 12.17 -11.71 19.63
N TYR A 186 11.56 -11.99 18.48
CA TYR A 186 11.63 -11.14 17.29
C TYR A 186 11.25 -9.70 17.59
N ASN A 187 10.21 -9.46 18.39
CA ASN A 187 9.78 -8.10 18.72
C ASN A 187 10.78 -7.34 19.60
N GLU A 188 11.59 -8.01 20.41
CA GLU A 188 12.62 -7.37 21.25
C GLU A 188 13.86 -7.02 20.42
N GLU A 189 14.30 -7.95 19.56
CA GLU A 189 15.49 -7.79 18.71
C GLU A 189 15.23 -6.92 17.47
N HIS A 190 14.02 -7.02 16.91
CA HIS A 190 13.57 -6.32 15.71
C HIS A 190 12.46 -5.31 16.02
N ALA A 191 12.46 -4.73 17.23
CA ALA A 191 11.73 -3.50 17.50
C ALA A 191 12.24 -2.42 16.54
N CYS A 192 11.73 -2.41 15.32
CA CYS A 192 12.07 -1.42 14.32
C CYS A 192 11.53 -0.12 14.90
N ARG A 193 12.42 0.74 15.38
CA ARG A 193 12.05 2.10 15.73
C ARG A 193 12.31 2.90 14.48
N LEU A 194 11.33 3.70 14.06
CA LEU A 194 11.55 4.66 13.00
C LEU A 194 12.78 5.49 13.33
N THR A 195 13.75 5.47 12.43
CA THR A 195 14.98 6.25 12.57
C THR A 195 14.65 7.73 12.36
N LEU A 196 15.56 8.62 12.76
CA LEU A 196 15.40 10.05 12.45
C LEU A 196 15.28 10.31 10.95
N SER A 197 16.00 9.53 10.13
CA SER A 197 15.90 9.58 8.67
C SER A 197 14.51 9.19 8.17
N ASP A 198 13.86 8.19 8.80
CA ASP A 198 12.49 7.81 8.44
C ASP A 198 11.52 8.94 8.73
N TYR A 199 11.64 9.59 9.89
CA TYR A 199 10.83 10.77 10.21
C TYR A 199 11.04 11.90 9.20
N ASP A 200 12.28 12.16 8.80
CA ASP A 200 12.61 13.18 7.80
C ASP A 200 12.02 12.82 6.41
N GLU A 201 12.03 11.54 6.04
CA GLU A 201 11.39 11.03 4.82
C GLU A 201 9.87 11.21 4.85
N ILE A 202 9.21 10.86 5.97
CA ILE A 202 7.76 11.08 6.16
C ILE A 202 7.43 12.56 5.97
N LEU A 203 8.16 13.45 6.63
CA LEU A 203 7.93 14.89 6.55
C LEU A 203 8.17 15.42 5.13
N ALA A 204 9.20 14.93 4.43
CA ALA A 204 9.47 15.32 3.05
C ALA A 204 8.34 14.89 2.10
N LEU A 205 7.83 13.66 2.24
CA LEU A 205 6.70 13.17 1.45
C LEU A 205 5.42 13.97 1.77
N THR A 206 5.08 14.15 3.05
CA THR A 206 3.91 14.95 3.46
C THR A 206 3.97 16.36 2.89
N LYS A 207 5.14 17.01 2.90
CA LYS A 207 5.32 18.34 2.30
C LYS A 207 5.12 18.33 0.78
N LYS A 208 5.67 17.34 0.08
CA LYS A 208 5.50 17.17 -1.38
C LYS A 208 4.02 16.99 -1.75
N TYR A 209 3.32 16.09 -1.05
CA TYR A 209 1.88 15.88 -1.24
C TYR A 209 1.09 17.16 -0.94
N THR A 210 1.34 17.80 0.21
CA THR A 210 0.66 19.04 0.61
C THR A 210 0.84 20.16 -0.43
N SER A 211 2.04 20.30 -1.02
CA SER A 211 2.29 21.28 -2.07
C SER A 211 1.45 21.00 -3.32
N ARG A 212 1.35 19.73 -3.72
CA ARG A 212 0.53 19.32 -4.87
C ARG A 212 -0.95 19.58 -4.61
N GLU A 213 -1.46 19.21 -3.43
CA GLU A 213 -2.87 19.41 -3.08
C GLU A 213 -3.25 20.90 -3.02
N ARG A 214 -2.36 21.77 -2.52
CA ARG A 214 -2.57 23.23 -2.57
C ARG A 214 -2.65 23.75 -4.01
N GLN A 215 -1.77 23.27 -4.88
CA GLN A 215 -1.76 23.68 -6.28
C GLN A 215 -3.03 23.22 -7.02
N GLN A 216 -3.46 21.97 -6.79
CA GLN A 216 -4.71 21.45 -7.35
C GLN A 216 -5.92 22.24 -6.86
N ARG A 217 -6.00 22.51 -5.55
CA ARG A 217 -7.07 23.32 -4.97
C ARG A 217 -7.12 24.72 -5.59
N TYR A 218 -5.96 25.38 -5.77
CA TYR A 218 -5.88 26.69 -6.41
C TYR A 218 -6.42 26.66 -7.85
N TRP A 219 -5.94 25.73 -8.67
CA TRP A 219 -6.37 25.62 -10.07
C TRP A 219 -7.86 25.26 -10.21
N ARG A 220 -8.39 24.38 -9.36
CA ARG A 220 -9.82 24.03 -9.35
C ARG A 220 -10.68 25.20 -8.89
N ALA A 221 -10.25 25.94 -7.86
CA ALA A 221 -10.95 27.15 -7.44
C ALA A 221 -10.94 28.21 -8.55
N LEU A 222 -9.79 28.40 -9.22
CA LEU A 222 -9.70 29.31 -10.36
C LEU A 222 -10.63 28.88 -11.50
N HIS A 223 -10.69 27.59 -11.83
CA HIS A 223 -11.61 27.05 -12.83
C HIS A 223 -13.07 27.34 -12.47
N PHE A 224 -13.47 27.14 -11.21
CA PHE A 224 -14.81 27.51 -10.74
C PHE A 224 -15.12 28.99 -10.98
N TYR A 225 -14.26 29.91 -10.51
CA TYR A 225 -14.49 31.34 -10.68
C TYR A 225 -14.49 31.77 -12.14
N ALA A 226 -13.59 31.21 -12.96
CA ALA A 226 -13.56 31.46 -14.40
C ALA A 226 -14.86 30.99 -15.07
N SER A 227 -15.36 29.79 -14.74
CA SER A 227 -16.63 29.28 -15.26
C SER A 227 -17.82 30.14 -14.88
N VAL A 228 -17.85 30.70 -13.66
CA VAL A 228 -18.89 31.66 -13.24
C VAL A 228 -18.82 32.95 -14.06
N LEU A 229 -17.62 33.52 -14.25
CA LEU A 229 -17.44 34.73 -15.04
C LEU A 229 -17.82 34.53 -16.51
N ILE A 230 -17.40 33.41 -17.11
CA ILE A 230 -17.77 33.04 -18.49
C ILE A 230 -19.28 32.87 -18.59
N TRP A 231 -19.92 32.21 -17.62
CA TRP A 231 -21.36 32.03 -17.62
C TRP A 231 -22.13 33.35 -17.56
N ILE A 232 -21.72 34.28 -16.68
CA ILE A 232 -22.30 35.63 -16.61
C ILE A 232 -22.08 36.37 -17.95
N GLY A 233 -20.88 36.29 -18.52
CA GLY A 233 -20.56 36.89 -19.81
C GLY A 233 -21.43 36.36 -20.95
N CYS A 234 -21.64 35.05 -21.01
CA CYS A 234 -22.53 34.40 -21.98
C CYS A 234 -23.99 34.83 -21.79
N LEU A 235 -24.46 34.98 -20.54
CA LEU A 235 -25.78 35.53 -20.29
C LEU A 235 -25.91 36.93 -20.85
N VAL A 236 -24.99 37.85 -20.58
CA VAL A 236 -25.04 39.22 -21.14
C VAL A 236 -24.99 39.19 -22.67
N ALA A 237 -24.15 38.34 -23.27
CA ALA A 237 -24.01 38.23 -24.72
C ALA A 237 -25.30 37.80 -25.44
N VAL A 238 -26.19 37.05 -24.78
CA VAL A 238 -27.48 36.63 -25.34
C VAL A 238 -28.35 37.83 -25.75
N TRP A 239 -28.27 38.97 -25.05
CA TRP A 239 -29.07 40.17 -25.35
C TRP A 239 -28.64 40.86 -26.65
N PHE A 240 -27.41 40.60 -27.10
CA PHE A 240 -26.84 41.20 -28.31
C PHE A 240 -26.76 40.19 -29.46
N SER A 241 -27.24 38.97 -29.25
CA SER A 241 -27.16 37.89 -30.23
C SER A 241 -28.22 38.06 -31.34
N PRO A 242 -27.80 38.18 -32.62
CA PRO A 242 -28.73 38.43 -33.73
C PRO A 242 -29.49 37.18 -34.19
N ARG A 243 -29.13 35.98 -33.70
CA ARG A 243 -29.72 34.69 -34.14
C ARG A 243 -30.01 33.78 -32.95
N ASN A 244 -31.21 33.20 -32.92
CA ASN A 244 -31.67 32.31 -31.83
C ASN A 244 -30.74 31.11 -31.58
N PHE A 245 -30.18 30.51 -32.64
CA PHE A 245 -29.26 29.37 -32.52
C PHE A 245 -27.95 29.76 -31.79
N VAL A 246 -27.45 30.98 -31.97
CA VAL A 246 -26.26 31.46 -31.26
C VAL A 246 -26.55 31.62 -29.77
N SER A 247 -27.72 32.17 -29.42
CA SER A 247 -28.15 32.28 -28.02
C SER A 247 -28.30 30.92 -27.35
N PHE A 248 -28.85 29.93 -28.06
CA PHE A 248 -28.96 28.55 -27.59
C PHE A 248 -27.59 27.94 -27.29
N LEU A 249 -26.63 28.06 -28.22
CA LEU A 249 -25.27 27.54 -28.02
C LEU A 249 -24.54 28.22 -26.86
N LEU A 250 -24.65 29.55 -26.74
CA LEU A 250 -24.05 30.31 -25.64
C LEU A 250 -24.59 29.83 -24.29
N MET A 251 -25.91 29.65 -24.16
CA MET A 251 -26.52 29.15 -22.93
C MET A 251 -26.13 27.71 -22.63
N LEU A 252 -26.15 26.82 -23.63
CA LEU A 252 -25.84 25.40 -23.45
C LEU A 252 -24.39 25.19 -23.00
N LEU A 253 -23.42 25.75 -23.75
CA LEU A 253 -22.00 25.59 -23.45
C LEU A 253 -21.62 26.27 -22.13
N ALA A 254 -22.18 27.45 -21.86
CA ALA A 254 -21.94 28.14 -20.59
C ALA A 254 -22.49 27.34 -19.40
N SER A 255 -23.67 26.75 -19.53
CA SER A 255 -24.28 25.97 -18.44
C SER A 255 -23.52 24.67 -18.18
N LEU A 256 -23.04 24.00 -19.23
CA LEU A 256 -22.15 22.82 -19.10
C LEU A 256 -20.81 23.19 -18.45
N GLY A 257 -20.20 24.31 -18.88
CA GLY A 257 -18.97 24.83 -18.28
C GLY A 257 -19.14 25.22 -16.82
N LEU A 258 -20.28 25.85 -16.48
CA LEU A 258 -20.63 26.16 -15.09
C LEU A 258 -20.81 24.89 -14.26
N ALA A 259 -21.51 23.88 -14.77
CA ALA A 259 -21.69 22.62 -14.05
C ALA A 259 -20.34 21.95 -13.72
N ALA A 260 -19.42 21.88 -14.69
CA ALA A 260 -18.06 21.38 -14.45
C ALA A 260 -17.30 22.24 -13.42
N GLY A 261 -17.37 23.58 -13.55
CA GLY A 261 -16.76 24.49 -12.60
C GLY A 261 -17.31 24.35 -11.18
N VAL A 262 -18.63 24.18 -11.01
CA VAL A 262 -19.28 23.99 -9.71
C VAL A 262 -18.80 22.71 -9.03
N VAL A 263 -18.67 21.61 -9.78
CA VAL A 263 -18.10 20.35 -9.26
C VAL A 263 -16.67 20.59 -8.75
N ASP A 264 -15.82 21.26 -9.55
CA ASP A 264 -14.46 21.61 -9.13
C ASP A 264 -14.42 22.54 -7.91
N GLY A 265 -15.34 23.50 -7.83
CA GLY A 265 -15.48 24.40 -6.69
C GLY A 265 -15.87 23.67 -5.41
N LEU A 266 -16.83 22.74 -5.49
CA LEU A 266 -17.24 21.89 -4.36
C LEU A 266 -16.08 20.99 -3.89
N LEU A 267 -15.34 20.39 -4.82
CA LEU A 267 -14.14 19.62 -4.49
C LEU A 267 -13.10 20.50 -3.79
N ALA A 268 -12.78 21.67 -4.35
CA ALA A 268 -11.82 22.65 -3.81
C ALA A 268 -12.19 23.15 -2.41
N LEU A 269 -13.48 23.34 -2.11
CA LEU A 269 -13.96 23.84 -0.83
C LEU A 269 -14.08 22.74 0.23
N LEU A 270 -14.69 21.61 -0.10
CA LEU A 270 -15.04 20.58 0.90
C LEU A 270 -13.92 19.56 1.11
N PHE A 271 -13.43 18.93 0.03
CA PHE A 271 -12.50 17.81 0.12
C PHE A 271 -11.07 18.28 0.41
N PHE A 272 -10.51 19.15 -0.44
CA PHE A 272 -9.10 19.58 -0.27
C PHE A 272 -8.88 20.41 0.99
N SER A 273 -9.89 21.14 1.50
CA SER A 273 -9.77 21.87 2.76
C SER A 273 -9.66 20.94 3.98
N GLY A 274 -10.41 19.84 3.98
CA GLY A 274 -10.34 18.80 5.01
C GLY A 274 -9.00 18.06 4.92
N GLU A 275 -8.61 17.64 3.73
CA GLU A 275 -7.36 16.92 3.48
C GLU A 275 -6.12 17.73 3.87
N ILE A 276 -6.03 19.01 3.47
CA ILE A 276 -4.91 19.88 3.86
C ILE A 276 -4.85 20.04 5.38
N ARG A 277 -5.99 20.03 6.08
CA ARG A 277 -6.03 20.11 7.55
C ARG A 277 -5.53 18.81 8.18
N GLY A 278 -5.99 17.66 7.67
CA GLY A 278 -5.52 16.35 8.10
C GLY A 278 -4.01 16.17 7.86
N LEU A 279 -3.49 16.62 6.71
CA LEU A 279 -2.07 16.60 6.41
C LEU A 279 -1.25 17.48 7.37
N LYS A 280 -1.77 18.64 7.77
CA LYS A 280 -1.12 19.50 8.78
C LYS A 280 -1.11 18.87 10.16
N GLU A 281 -2.22 18.24 10.56
CA GLU A 281 -2.31 17.52 11.82
C GLU A 281 -1.33 16.34 11.85
N PHE A 282 -1.30 15.55 10.78
CA PHE A 282 -0.34 14.47 10.62
C PHE A 282 1.10 14.96 10.62
N GLU A 283 1.42 16.05 9.90
CA GLU A 283 2.75 16.65 9.92
C GLU A 283 3.16 17.05 11.36
N TRP A 284 2.24 17.63 12.12
CA TRP A 284 2.48 18.00 13.52
C TRP A 284 2.68 16.76 14.42
N GLU A 285 1.86 15.71 14.27
CA GLU A 285 2.03 14.44 14.99
C GLU A 285 3.44 13.85 14.74
N VAL A 286 3.88 13.84 13.49
CA VAL A 286 5.19 13.30 13.07
C VAL A 286 6.34 14.16 13.60
N GLN A 287 6.22 15.49 13.57
CA GLN A 287 7.23 16.40 14.13
C GLN A 287 7.42 16.18 15.64
N ASN A 288 6.33 16.02 16.38
CA ASN A 288 6.39 15.74 17.81
C ASN A 288 6.99 14.37 18.11
N ALA A 289 6.59 13.34 17.35
CA ALA A 289 7.15 12.00 17.49
C ALA A 289 8.67 12.00 17.22
N ARG A 290 9.11 12.73 16.19
CA ARG A 290 10.54 12.94 15.89
C ARG A 290 11.27 13.65 17.03
N ALA A 291 10.70 14.73 17.57
CA ALA A 291 11.32 15.46 18.69
C ALA A 291 11.49 14.56 19.93
N ALA A 292 10.49 13.74 20.25
CA ALA A 292 10.57 12.75 21.32
C ALA A 292 11.60 11.65 21.04
N ALA A 293 11.78 11.26 19.78
CA ALA A 293 12.83 10.30 19.40
C ALA A 293 14.24 10.89 19.58
N VAL A 294 14.45 12.16 19.20
CA VAL A 294 15.72 12.87 19.42
C VAL A 294 16.05 12.94 20.91
N SER A 295 15.08 13.31 21.75
CA SER A 295 15.33 13.44 23.20
C SER A 295 15.71 12.11 23.84
N ARG A 296 15.10 10.98 23.41
CA ARG A 296 15.42 9.63 23.90
C ARG A 296 16.78 9.11 23.43
N GLY A 297 17.28 9.58 22.28
CA GLY A 297 18.61 9.22 21.79
C GLY A 297 19.75 10.06 22.36
N SER A 298 19.42 11.14 23.08
CA SER A 298 20.39 12.08 23.69
C SER A 298 20.63 11.81 25.18
N SER A 299 19.93 10.83 25.75
CA SER A 299 19.92 10.43 27.16
C SER A 299 20.40 8.99 27.31
#